data_AF-M9RLJ8-F1
#
_entry.id   AF-M9RLJ8-F1
#
_cell.length_a   1.000
_cell.length_b   1.000
_cell.length_c   1.000
_cell.angle_alpha   90.00
_cell.angle_beta   90.00
_cell.angle_gamma   90.00
#
_symmetry.space_group_name_H-M   'P 1'
#
loop_
_entity.id
_entity.type
_entity.pdbx_description
1 polymer ?
#
loop_
_entity_poly.entity_id
_entity_poly.type
_entity_poly.pdbx_seq_one_letter_code
_entity_poly.pdbx_strand_id
1 'polypeptide(L)'
;MYRLLAVLAVWPTLATADWAPRPSMFSYDATFDLCTADPTAPDLAARCSEILAAAYVLKRAVARAATKCFPESLSTCTSPFEDEGLPAIAAQIAVDVGCDATDLRTLPEDDPLPANHCITIASDIMIDEGVVPLDSNLACGPFQAECFEFTELHMLLWAWEADMTTSDGIRTSDFMIALKEACTEDFLDVERLTGQPLSYNCFADGAARHWADLAQQNQQDQ
;
A
#
# COMPACT_ATOMS: atom_id res chain seq x y z
N MET A 1 21.09 58.69 0.94
CA MET A 1 20.18 58.12 1.95
C MET A 1 19.41 56.98 1.31
N TYR A 2 19.47 55.82 1.96
CA TYR A 2 18.80 54.53 1.70
C TYR A 2 18.79 53.95 0.28
N ARG A 3 19.81 53.12 0.04
CA ARG A 3 19.70 51.87 -0.72
C ARG A 3 18.73 50.94 0.03
N LEU A 4 17.71 50.45 -0.64
CA LEU A 4 17.08 49.16 -0.32
C LEU A 4 17.06 48.36 -1.62
N LEU A 5 18.13 47.59 -1.78
CA LEU A 5 18.26 46.56 -2.80
C LEU A 5 17.12 45.56 -2.61
N ALA A 6 16.41 45.27 -3.68
CA ALA A 6 15.54 44.12 -3.80
C ALA A 6 16.39 42.85 -3.63
N VAL A 7 16.49 42.36 -2.39
CA VAL A 7 16.96 41.01 -2.10
C VAL A 7 15.76 40.07 -2.30
N LEU A 8 15.37 39.89 -3.56
CA LEU A 8 14.53 38.78 -4.02
C LEU A 8 15.37 37.66 -4.65
N ALA A 9 16.69 37.77 -4.57
CA ALA A 9 17.61 36.68 -4.85
C ALA A 9 18.05 36.12 -3.51
N VAL A 10 17.40 35.06 -3.03
CA VAL A 10 17.99 33.93 -2.29
C VAL A 10 16.90 32.85 -2.23
N TRP A 11 17.03 31.91 -3.17
CA TRP A 11 16.53 30.53 -3.21
C TRP A 11 15.44 30.25 -4.27
N PRO A 12 15.81 29.58 -5.37
CA PRO A 12 14.85 28.71 -6.02
C PRO A 12 14.67 27.52 -5.08
N THR A 13 13.66 27.56 -4.21
CA THR A 13 13.01 26.30 -3.87
C THR A 13 12.30 25.89 -5.15
N LEU A 14 13.03 25.24 -6.06
CA LEU A 14 12.43 24.17 -6.83
C LEU A 14 11.91 23.23 -5.73
N ALA A 15 10.66 23.41 -5.34
CA ALA A 15 9.89 22.31 -4.83
C ALA A 15 9.79 21.36 -6.02
N THR A 16 10.86 20.59 -6.22
CA THR A 16 10.70 19.27 -6.81
C THR A 16 9.64 18.66 -5.94
N ALA A 17 8.46 18.40 -6.51
CA ALA A 17 7.54 17.49 -5.85
C ALA A 17 8.38 16.25 -5.57
N ASP A 18 8.70 16.01 -4.30
CA ASP A 18 9.47 14.84 -3.92
C ASP A 18 8.64 13.67 -4.38
N TRP A 19 9.12 13.02 -5.45
CA TRP A 19 8.45 11.90 -6.05
C TRP A 19 8.30 10.82 -4.96
N ALA A 20 7.10 10.27 -4.83
CA ALA A 20 6.79 9.25 -3.84
C ALA A 20 6.15 8.05 -4.54
N PRO A 21 6.53 6.81 -4.16
CA PRO A 21 5.92 5.63 -4.73
C PRO A 21 4.45 5.57 -4.35
N ARG A 22 3.59 5.27 -5.33
CA ARG A 22 2.15 5.11 -5.11
C ARG A 22 1.85 3.72 -4.53
N PRO A 23 0.79 3.57 -3.71
CA PRO A 23 0.37 2.27 -3.20
C PRO A 23 0.22 1.18 -4.26
N SER A 24 -0.32 1.52 -5.44
CA SER A 24 -0.55 0.58 -6.56
C SER A 24 0.74 0.05 -7.20
N MET A 25 1.89 0.67 -6.97
CA MET A 25 3.18 0.18 -7.45
C MET A 25 3.64 -1.09 -6.72
N PHE A 26 2.91 -1.57 -5.72
CA PHE A 26 3.30 -2.72 -4.92
C PHE A 26 2.24 -3.83 -4.99
N SER A 27 2.70 -5.09 -5.03
CA SER A 27 1.82 -6.24 -4.75
C SER A 27 1.68 -6.44 -3.25
N TYR A 28 0.47 -6.82 -2.85
CA TYR A 28 0.06 -7.13 -1.49
C TYR A 28 -0.42 -8.58 -1.32
N ASP A 29 -0.40 -9.40 -2.37
CA ASP A 29 -1.05 -10.71 -2.39
C ASP A 29 -0.56 -11.60 -1.22
N ALA A 30 0.77 -11.74 -1.07
CA ALA A 30 1.37 -12.52 0.02
C ALA A 30 1.08 -11.94 1.42
N THR A 31 0.93 -10.62 1.53
CA THR A 31 0.54 -9.98 2.79
C THR A 31 -0.95 -10.20 3.08
N PHE A 32 -1.79 -10.18 2.05
CA PHE A 32 -3.23 -10.36 2.14
C PHE A 32 -3.62 -11.81 2.48
N ASP A 33 -2.80 -12.79 2.09
CA ASP A 33 -2.94 -14.19 2.54
C ASP A 33 -2.98 -14.32 4.07
N LEU A 34 -2.33 -13.40 4.80
CA LEU A 34 -2.40 -13.35 6.27
C LEU A 34 -3.78 -12.93 6.78
N CYS A 35 -4.49 -12.10 6.01
CA CYS A 35 -5.85 -11.66 6.32
C CYS A 35 -6.87 -12.77 6.13
N THR A 36 -6.65 -13.64 5.15
CA THR A 36 -7.57 -14.72 4.76
C THR A 36 -7.28 -16.05 5.47
N ALA A 37 -6.20 -16.12 6.25
CA ALA A 37 -5.78 -17.33 6.97
C ALA A 37 -6.79 -17.83 8.03
N ASP A 38 -7.58 -16.93 8.62
CA ASP A 38 -8.59 -17.27 9.63
C ASP A 38 -9.91 -16.52 9.35
N PRO A 39 -10.91 -17.16 8.70
CA PRO A 39 -12.19 -16.53 8.40
C PRO A 39 -13.06 -16.27 9.64
N THR A 40 -12.65 -16.74 10.83
CA THR A 40 -13.38 -16.53 12.08
C THR A 40 -12.83 -15.40 12.93
N ALA A 41 -11.72 -14.78 12.49
CA ALA A 41 -11.12 -13.65 13.17
C ALA A 41 -12.13 -12.50 13.31
N PRO A 42 -12.21 -11.84 14.48
CA PRO A 42 -13.02 -10.64 14.63
C PRO A 42 -12.41 -9.49 13.82
N ASP A 43 -13.27 -8.60 13.33
CA ASP A 43 -12.89 -7.34 12.66
C ASP A 43 -11.89 -7.53 11.50
N LEU A 44 -12.13 -8.55 10.65
CA LEU A 44 -11.25 -8.96 9.53
C LEU A 44 -10.71 -7.79 8.72
N ALA A 45 -11.59 -6.93 8.21
CA ALA A 45 -11.18 -5.79 7.39
C ALA A 45 -10.31 -4.80 8.16
N ALA A 46 -10.63 -4.51 9.42
CA ALA A 46 -9.84 -3.57 10.23
C ALA A 46 -8.44 -4.13 10.51
N ARG A 47 -8.35 -5.39 10.93
CA ARG A 47 -7.06 -6.07 11.16
C ARG A 47 -6.25 -6.17 9.88
N CYS A 48 -6.90 -6.49 8.77
CA CYS A 48 -6.24 -6.56 7.48
C CYS A 48 -5.71 -5.20 7.03
N SER A 49 -6.48 -4.13 7.24
CA SER A 49 -6.03 -2.76 6.97
C SER A 49 -4.75 -2.42 7.73
N GLU A 50 -4.63 -2.81 9.01
CA GLU A 50 -3.41 -2.62 9.81
C GLU A 50 -2.21 -3.39 9.24
N ILE A 51 -2.40 -4.65 8.86
CA ILE A 51 -1.36 -5.51 8.29
C ILE A 51 -0.88 -4.94 6.94
N LEU A 52 -1.82 -4.62 6.04
CA LEU A 52 -1.53 -4.04 4.74
C LEU A 52 -0.86 -2.67 4.86
N ALA A 53 -1.27 -1.85 5.82
CA ALA A 53 -0.71 -0.51 6.02
C ALA A 53 0.74 -0.60 6.50
N ALA A 54 1.04 -1.54 7.41
CA ALA A 54 2.40 -1.81 7.85
C ALA A 54 3.29 -2.27 6.68
N ALA A 55 2.78 -3.18 5.83
CA ALA A 55 3.49 -3.62 4.63
C ALA A 55 3.72 -2.48 3.64
N TYR A 56 2.71 -1.65 3.36
CA TYR A 56 2.84 -0.51 2.45
C TYR A 56 3.89 0.48 2.96
N VAL A 57 3.82 0.84 4.24
CA VAL A 57 4.76 1.75 4.89
C VAL A 57 6.21 1.27 4.74
N LEU A 58 6.44 -0.04 4.91
CA LEU A 58 7.76 -0.65 4.71
C LEU A 58 8.19 -0.61 3.23
N LYS A 59 7.31 -1.04 2.31
CA LYS A 59 7.57 -1.01 0.86
C LYS A 59 7.90 0.41 0.36
N ARG A 60 7.16 1.41 0.86
CA ARG A 60 7.40 2.84 0.59
C ARG A 60 8.76 3.30 1.09
N ALA A 61 9.16 2.90 2.30
CA ALA A 61 10.47 3.25 2.86
C ALA A 61 11.62 2.62 2.06
N VAL A 62 11.49 1.33 1.69
CA VAL A 62 12.47 0.62 0.83
C VAL A 62 12.59 1.32 -0.52
N ALA A 63 11.47 1.71 -1.13
CA ALA A 63 11.46 2.43 -2.39
C ALA A 63 12.14 3.80 -2.30
N ARG A 64 11.86 4.59 -1.24
CA ARG A 64 12.53 5.87 -0.99
C ARG A 64 14.05 5.70 -0.84
N ALA A 65 14.48 4.71 -0.07
CA ALA A 65 15.90 4.39 0.08
C ALA A 65 16.54 3.99 -1.26
N ALA A 66 15.87 3.12 -2.02
CA ALA A 66 16.34 2.66 -3.32
C ALA A 66 16.46 3.78 -4.35
N THR A 67 15.49 4.70 -4.41
CA THR A 67 15.54 5.87 -5.30
C THR A 67 16.70 6.82 -4.94
N LYS A 68 17.01 7.01 -3.64
CA LYS A 68 18.16 7.79 -3.19
C LYS A 68 19.50 7.14 -3.57
N CYS A 69 19.53 5.82 -3.72
CA CYS A 69 20.72 5.09 -4.15
C CYS A 69 21.00 5.19 -5.64
N PHE A 70 19.98 5.40 -6.49
CA PHE A 70 20.17 5.42 -7.93
C PHE A 70 21.04 6.62 -8.39
N PRO A 71 22.03 6.41 -9.30
CA PRO A 71 22.27 5.23 -10.13
C PRO A 71 23.29 4.23 -9.56
N GLU A 72 23.71 4.39 -8.30
CA GLU A 72 24.61 3.45 -7.64
C GLU A 72 23.92 2.12 -7.34
N SER A 73 24.72 1.06 -7.12
CA SER A 73 24.15 -0.24 -6.79
C SER A 73 23.55 -0.25 -5.39
N LEU A 74 22.35 -0.82 -5.26
CA LEU A 74 21.69 -1.05 -3.98
C LEU A 74 22.54 -1.87 -3.00
N SER A 75 23.38 -2.78 -3.51
CA SER A 75 24.22 -3.65 -2.67
C SER A 75 25.30 -2.90 -1.91
N THR A 76 25.70 -1.72 -2.37
CA THR A 76 26.73 -0.89 -1.75
C THR A 76 26.17 0.37 -1.07
N CYS A 77 24.87 0.60 -1.18
CA CYS A 77 24.22 1.83 -0.78
C CYS A 77 23.50 1.68 0.56
N THR A 78 24.26 1.71 1.66
CA THR A 78 23.72 1.44 3.01
C THR A 78 23.07 2.66 3.65
N SER A 79 23.66 3.84 3.49
CA SER A 79 23.24 5.06 4.21
C SER A 79 21.76 5.42 3.98
N PRO A 80 21.21 5.39 2.75
CA PRO A 80 19.79 5.70 2.56
C PRO A 80 18.82 4.71 3.20
N PHE A 81 19.23 3.45 3.39
CA PHE A 81 18.42 2.46 4.12
C PHE A 81 18.47 2.73 5.63
N GLU A 82 19.65 3.02 6.17
CA GLU A 82 19.81 3.37 7.59
C GLU A 82 19.02 4.63 7.97
N ASP A 83 18.96 5.62 7.08
CA ASP A 83 18.17 6.85 7.26
C ASP A 83 16.65 6.58 7.37
N GLU A 84 16.16 5.48 6.81
CA GLU A 84 14.77 5.03 6.90
C GLU A 84 14.57 3.97 8.03
N GLY A 85 15.63 3.60 8.75
CA GLY A 85 15.64 2.55 9.77
C GLY A 85 15.65 1.13 9.23
N LEU A 86 16.04 0.94 7.97
CA LEU A 86 15.97 -0.31 7.26
C LEU A 86 17.31 -1.05 7.27
N PRO A 87 17.31 -2.40 7.40
CA PRO A 87 18.54 -3.18 7.34
C PRO A 87 19.01 -3.32 5.88
N ALA A 88 20.11 -2.64 5.52
CA ALA A 88 20.64 -2.66 4.15
C ALA A 88 20.99 -4.06 3.61
N ILE A 89 21.19 -5.04 4.51
CA ILE A 89 21.48 -6.43 4.12
C ILE A 89 20.38 -7.04 3.25
N ALA A 90 19.11 -6.69 3.44
CA ALA A 90 18.03 -7.23 2.61
C ALA A 90 18.10 -6.70 1.17
N ALA A 91 18.52 -5.44 0.98
CA ALA A 91 18.79 -4.89 -0.35
C ALA A 91 20.00 -5.55 -1.01
N GLN A 92 21.04 -5.86 -0.23
CA GLN A 92 22.19 -6.62 -0.72
C GLN A 92 21.79 -8.03 -1.17
N ILE A 93 21.02 -8.76 -0.35
CA ILE A 93 20.52 -10.10 -0.70
C ILE A 93 19.70 -10.03 -1.99
N ALA A 94 18.81 -9.04 -2.13
CA ALA A 94 18.03 -8.86 -3.35
C ALA A 94 18.93 -8.74 -4.60
N VAL A 95 19.98 -7.92 -4.53
CA VAL A 95 20.94 -7.77 -5.64
C VAL A 95 21.72 -9.06 -5.89
N ASP A 96 22.17 -9.76 -4.84
CA ASP A 96 22.94 -10.99 -4.94
C ASP A 96 22.14 -12.13 -5.60
N VAL A 97 20.80 -12.14 -5.47
CA VAL A 97 19.92 -13.09 -6.18
C VAL A 97 19.59 -12.66 -7.62
N GLY A 98 20.12 -11.54 -8.09
CA GLY A 98 19.98 -11.07 -9.47
C GLY A 98 18.67 -10.33 -9.76
N CYS A 99 18.17 -9.54 -8.81
CA CYS A 99 16.98 -8.72 -9.00
C CYS A 99 17.13 -7.64 -10.10
N ASP A 100 16.00 -7.18 -10.63
CA ASP A 100 15.93 -6.02 -11.52
C ASP A 100 16.02 -4.71 -10.72
N ALA A 101 17.02 -3.89 -11.02
CA ALA A 101 17.32 -2.62 -10.36
C ALA A 101 16.94 -1.39 -11.21
N THR A 102 15.97 -1.55 -12.11
CA THR A 102 15.44 -0.44 -12.92
C THR A 102 15.00 0.72 -12.02
N ASP A 103 15.26 1.97 -12.46
CA ASP A 103 14.87 3.15 -11.69
C ASP A 103 13.34 3.22 -11.56
N LEU A 104 12.86 3.18 -10.32
CA LEU A 104 11.44 3.19 -10.00
C LEU A 104 10.70 4.39 -10.62
N ARG A 105 11.38 5.54 -10.76
CA ARG A 105 10.81 6.76 -11.36
C ARG A 105 10.53 6.66 -12.86
N THR A 106 11.00 5.58 -13.49
CA THR A 106 10.82 5.33 -14.94
C THR A 106 9.73 4.30 -15.22
N LEU A 107 9.19 3.67 -14.18
CA LEU A 107 8.19 2.62 -14.27
C LEU A 107 6.77 3.22 -14.20
N PRO A 108 5.75 2.52 -14.74
CA PRO A 108 4.36 2.91 -14.56
C PRO A 108 3.99 2.99 -13.08
N GLU A 109 3.25 4.03 -12.69
CA GLU A 109 2.86 4.22 -11.28
C GLU A 109 1.56 3.49 -10.91
N ASP A 110 0.81 3.00 -11.90
CA ASP A 110 -0.50 2.35 -11.71
C ASP A 110 -0.42 0.81 -11.78
N ASP A 111 0.78 0.24 -11.98
CA ASP A 111 1.00 -1.20 -12.07
C ASP A 111 1.97 -1.67 -10.97
N PRO A 112 1.74 -2.84 -10.34
CA PRO A 112 2.68 -3.40 -9.39
C PRO A 112 4.05 -3.66 -10.00
N LEU A 113 5.09 -3.43 -9.21
CA LEU A 113 6.45 -3.79 -9.57
C LEU A 113 6.56 -5.30 -9.87
N PRO A 114 7.40 -5.69 -10.85
CA PRO A 114 7.70 -7.09 -11.08
C PRO A 114 8.15 -7.80 -9.80
N ALA A 115 7.76 -9.07 -9.63
CA ALA A 115 8.16 -9.88 -8.47
C ALA A 115 9.69 -9.99 -8.32
N ASN A 116 10.43 -9.90 -9.43
CA ASN A 116 11.90 -9.95 -9.43
C ASN A 116 12.56 -8.56 -9.27
N HIS A 117 11.81 -7.49 -9.04
CA HIS A 117 12.37 -6.16 -8.82
C HIS A 117 13.05 -6.08 -7.45
N CYS A 118 14.18 -5.37 -7.35
CA CYS A 118 14.98 -5.31 -6.12
C CYS A 118 14.20 -4.76 -4.93
N ILE A 119 13.32 -3.78 -5.18
CA ILE A 119 12.45 -3.20 -4.15
C ILE A 119 11.44 -4.25 -3.66
N THR A 120 10.86 -5.06 -4.55
CA THR A 120 9.91 -6.10 -4.18
C THR A 120 10.59 -7.14 -3.30
N ILE A 121 11.68 -7.74 -3.77
CA ILE A 121 12.41 -8.78 -3.03
C ILE A 121 12.94 -8.26 -1.68
N ALA A 122 13.56 -7.08 -1.66
CA ALA A 122 14.08 -6.52 -0.42
C ALA A 122 12.96 -6.23 0.58
N SER A 123 11.81 -5.73 0.12
CA SER A 123 10.65 -5.49 0.98
C SER A 123 10.10 -6.79 1.53
N ASP A 124 9.95 -7.82 0.71
CA ASP A 124 9.39 -9.11 1.13
C ASP A 124 10.29 -9.78 2.19
N ILE A 125 11.61 -9.77 2.00
CA ILE A 125 12.57 -10.22 3.03
C ILE A 125 12.36 -9.44 4.35
N MET A 126 12.22 -8.10 4.27
CA MET A 126 12.05 -7.27 5.46
C MET A 126 10.70 -7.49 6.16
N ILE A 127 9.64 -7.75 5.39
CA ILE A 127 8.30 -8.09 5.93
C ILE A 127 8.39 -9.42 6.68
N ASP A 128 9.02 -10.43 6.08
CA ASP A 128 9.18 -11.76 6.68
C ASP A 128 10.00 -11.71 7.98
N GLU A 129 11.00 -10.82 8.05
CA GLU A 129 11.83 -10.60 9.25
C GLU A 129 11.20 -9.63 10.27
N GLY A 130 9.99 -9.10 10.00
CA GLY A 130 9.26 -8.22 10.92
C GLY A 130 9.89 -6.83 11.11
N VAL A 131 10.55 -6.31 10.08
CA VAL A 131 11.18 -4.97 10.10
C VAL A 131 10.11 -3.88 10.13
N VAL A 132 10.36 -2.84 10.93
CA VAL A 132 9.49 -1.65 11.03
C VAL A 132 10.32 -0.40 10.70
N PRO A 133 9.94 0.41 9.70
CA PRO A 133 10.66 1.63 9.33
C PRO A 133 10.47 2.75 10.36
N LEU A 134 11.32 3.79 10.28
CA LEU A 134 11.23 4.97 11.16
C LEU A 134 9.97 5.82 10.92
N ASP A 135 9.61 6.04 9.66
CA ASP A 135 8.39 6.78 9.29
C ASP A 135 7.27 5.82 8.92
N SER A 136 6.35 5.62 9.87
CA SER A 136 5.16 4.78 9.68
C SER A 136 3.88 5.56 9.41
N ASN A 137 3.97 6.84 9.06
CA ASN A 137 2.78 7.67 8.96
C ASN A 137 2.05 7.44 7.63
N LEU A 138 0.83 6.92 7.71
CA LEU A 138 -0.15 6.80 6.62
C LEU A 138 -1.44 7.54 6.98
N ALA A 139 -1.33 8.80 7.41
CA ALA A 139 -2.50 9.58 7.74
C ALA A 139 -3.17 10.16 6.48
N CYS A 140 -4.49 9.97 6.36
CA CYS A 140 -5.39 10.65 5.41
C CYS A 140 -5.48 12.19 5.64
N GLY A 141 -4.53 12.81 6.35
CA GLY A 141 -4.42 14.25 6.57
C GLY A 141 -3.88 14.98 5.33
N PRO A 142 -2.69 15.60 5.35
CA PRO A 142 -2.14 16.31 4.18
C PRO A 142 -1.87 15.40 2.96
N PHE A 143 -1.88 14.07 3.12
CA PHE A 143 -1.62 13.06 2.08
C PHE A 143 -2.90 12.33 1.65
N GLN A 144 -3.92 13.08 1.23
CA GLN A 144 -5.23 12.51 0.88
C GLN A 144 -5.12 11.47 -0.24
N ALA A 145 -4.37 11.74 -1.31
CA ALA A 145 -4.32 10.84 -2.47
C ALA A 145 -3.75 9.45 -2.14
N GLU A 146 -2.62 9.40 -1.42
CA GLU A 146 -1.95 8.14 -1.04
C GLU A 146 -2.83 7.29 -0.12
N CYS A 147 -3.46 7.92 0.88
CA CYS A 147 -4.33 7.21 1.81
C CYS A 147 -5.63 6.72 1.15
N PHE A 148 -6.22 7.51 0.26
CA PHE A 148 -7.40 7.10 -0.52
C PHE A 148 -7.08 5.92 -1.43
N GLU A 149 -5.98 5.99 -2.18
CA GLU A 149 -5.56 4.92 -3.07
C GLU A 149 -5.26 3.63 -2.30
N PHE A 150 -4.57 3.72 -1.17
CA PHE A 150 -4.34 2.55 -0.31
C PHE A 150 -5.65 1.95 0.20
N THR A 151 -6.61 2.78 0.62
CA THR A 151 -7.91 2.30 1.12
C THR A 151 -8.75 1.68 0.00
N GLU A 152 -8.68 2.22 -1.22
CA GLU A 152 -9.30 1.63 -2.40
C GLU A 152 -8.69 0.27 -2.73
N LEU A 153 -7.37 0.12 -2.67
CA LEU A 153 -6.70 -1.17 -2.86
C LEU A 153 -7.14 -2.21 -1.82
N HIS A 154 -7.20 -1.82 -0.54
CA HIS A 154 -7.70 -2.70 0.51
C HIS A 154 -9.14 -3.17 0.25
N MET A 155 -10.01 -2.26 -0.20
CA MET A 155 -11.37 -2.58 -0.62
C MET A 155 -11.38 -3.58 -1.79
N LEU A 156 -10.56 -3.35 -2.82
CA LEU A 156 -10.48 -4.20 -4.01
C LEU A 156 -9.97 -5.61 -3.72
N LEU A 157 -9.00 -5.76 -2.81
CA LEU A 157 -8.49 -7.06 -2.39
C LEU A 157 -9.61 -7.93 -1.78
N TRP A 158 -10.43 -7.36 -0.89
CA TRP A 158 -11.58 -8.07 -0.33
C TRP A 158 -12.66 -8.38 -1.36
N ALA A 159 -12.93 -7.45 -2.28
CA ALA A 159 -13.89 -7.66 -3.36
C ALA A 159 -13.48 -8.83 -4.25
N TRP A 160 -12.20 -8.86 -4.64
CA TRP A 160 -11.61 -9.91 -5.46
C TRP A 160 -11.67 -11.27 -4.75
N GLU A 161 -11.25 -11.33 -3.49
CA GLU A 161 -11.20 -12.58 -2.75
C GLU A 161 -12.59 -13.19 -2.54
N ALA A 162 -13.59 -12.36 -2.26
CA ALA A 162 -14.98 -12.79 -2.19
C ALA A 162 -15.50 -13.35 -3.52
N ASP A 163 -15.17 -12.71 -4.65
CA ASP A 163 -15.54 -13.16 -5.99
C ASP A 163 -14.86 -14.50 -6.36
N MET A 164 -13.58 -14.67 -6.00
CA MET A 164 -12.82 -15.89 -6.25
C MET A 164 -13.26 -17.07 -5.38
N THR A 165 -13.84 -16.82 -4.20
CA THR A 165 -14.26 -17.86 -3.24
C THR A 165 -15.63 -18.45 -3.56
N THR A 166 -16.50 -17.72 -4.28
CA THR A 166 -17.88 -18.15 -4.54
C THR A 166 -17.97 -19.15 -5.70
N SER A 167 -18.91 -20.10 -5.60
CA SER A 167 -19.34 -20.93 -6.76
C SER A 167 -20.52 -20.31 -7.53
N ASP A 168 -21.15 -19.26 -6.97
CA ASP A 168 -22.29 -18.54 -7.54
C ASP A 168 -21.93 -17.05 -7.73
N GLY A 169 -21.14 -16.79 -8.77
CA GLY A 169 -20.61 -15.45 -9.07
C GLY A 169 -21.68 -14.39 -9.31
N ILE A 170 -22.89 -14.76 -9.79
CA ILE A 170 -23.97 -13.80 -10.02
C ILE A 170 -24.46 -13.25 -8.68
N ARG A 171 -24.73 -14.13 -7.70
CA ARG A 171 -25.24 -13.71 -6.40
C ARG A 171 -24.21 -12.87 -5.63
N THR A 172 -22.94 -13.23 -5.70
CA THR A 172 -21.86 -12.43 -5.09
C THR A 172 -21.73 -11.07 -5.78
N SER A 173 -21.80 -11.01 -7.11
CA SER A 173 -21.78 -9.75 -7.85
C SER A 173 -22.95 -8.82 -7.49
N ASP A 174 -24.18 -9.35 -7.43
CA ASP A 174 -25.36 -8.57 -7.02
C ASP A 174 -25.22 -8.05 -5.59
N PHE A 175 -24.68 -8.86 -4.67
CA PHE A 175 -24.39 -8.44 -3.29
C PHE A 175 -23.36 -7.30 -3.26
N MET A 176 -22.26 -7.42 -4.00
CA MET A 176 -21.21 -6.40 -4.04
C MET A 176 -21.71 -5.08 -4.64
N ILE A 177 -22.56 -5.12 -5.66
CA ILE A 177 -23.18 -3.91 -6.22
C ILE A 177 -24.05 -3.22 -5.16
N ALA A 178 -24.94 -3.96 -4.50
CA ALA A 178 -25.80 -3.41 -3.46
C ALA A 178 -25.00 -2.85 -2.26
N LEU A 179 -23.93 -3.54 -1.85
CA LEU A 179 -23.02 -3.08 -0.80
C LEU A 179 -22.35 -1.77 -1.19
N LYS A 180 -21.86 -1.65 -2.42
CA LYS A 180 -21.24 -0.41 -2.93
C LYS A 180 -22.22 0.75 -2.92
N GLU A 181 -23.45 0.53 -3.38
CA GLU A 181 -24.49 1.56 -3.40
C GLU A 181 -24.79 2.05 -1.98
N ALA A 182 -25.02 1.13 -1.03
CA ALA A 182 -25.29 1.47 0.37
C ALA A 182 -24.13 2.24 1.02
N CYS A 183 -22.90 1.74 0.91
CA CYS A 183 -21.72 2.40 1.48
C CYS A 183 -21.42 3.76 0.82
N THR A 184 -21.75 3.95 -0.45
CA THR A 184 -21.58 5.25 -1.09
C THR A 184 -22.64 6.24 -0.62
N GLU A 185 -23.91 5.84 -0.59
CA GLU A 185 -25.02 6.69 -0.17
C GLU A 185 -24.87 7.17 1.28
N ASP A 186 -24.47 6.28 2.18
CA ASP A 186 -24.35 6.57 3.62
C ASP A 186 -23.18 7.51 3.96
N PHE A 187 -22.12 7.54 3.13
CA PHE A 187 -20.87 8.21 3.48
C PHE A 187 -20.50 9.40 2.59
N LEU A 188 -21.09 9.57 1.39
CA LEU A 188 -20.70 10.59 0.41
C LEU A 188 -20.53 12.00 1.01
N ASP A 189 -21.51 12.46 1.79
CA ASP A 189 -21.47 13.80 2.39
C ASP A 189 -20.41 13.91 3.49
N VAL A 190 -20.19 12.84 4.26
CA VAL A 190 -19.20 12.81 5.34
C VAL A 190 -17.79 12.77 4.79
N GLU A 191 -17.53 11.95 3.77
CA GLU A 191 -16.24 11.89 3.09
C GLU A 191 -15.86 13.23 2.48
N ARG A 192 -16.83 13.92 1.84
CA ARG A 192 -16.62 15.26 1.29
C ARG A 192 -16.21 16.28 2.35
N LEU A 193 -16.72 16.14 3.57
CA LEU A 193 -16.42 17.05 4.69
C LEU A 193 -15.12 16.70 5.41
N THR A 194 -14.81 15.41 5.55
CA THR A 194 -13.71 14.92 6.38
C THR A 194 -12.44 14.60 5.58
N GLY A 195 -12.56 14.39 4.28
CA GLY A 195 -11.48 13.89 3.43
C GLY A 195 -11.00 12.51 3.87
N GLN A 196 -11.90 11.66 4.37
CA GLN A 196 -11.63 10.27 4.75
C GLN A 196 -12.33 9.32 3.77
N PRO A 197 -11.72 8.19 3.39
CA PRO A 197 -12.30 7.17 2.50
C PRO A 197 -13.25 6.22 3.26
N LEU A 198 -14.30 6.76 3.89
CA LEU A 198 -15.24 6.00 4.73
C LEU A 198 -16.08 4.98 3.94
N SER A 199 -16.46 5.30 2.70
CA SER A 199 -17.21 4.42 1.80
C SER A 199 -16.40 3.18 1.43
N TYR A 200 -15.10 3.33 1.16
CA TYR A 200 -14.19 2.21 0.91
C TYR A 200 -14.00 1.34 2.15
N ASN A 201 -13.89 1.93 3.34
CA ASN A 201 -13.81 1.17 4.60
C ASN A 201 -15.10 0.40 4.89
N CYS A 202 -16.26 1.02 4.68
CA CYS A 202 -17.57 0.36 4.77
C CYS A 202 -17.66 -0.84 3.82
N PHE A 203 -17.25 -0.65 2.56
CA PHE A 203 -17.28 -1.72 1.57
C PHE A 203 -16.32 -2.85 1.95
N ALA A 204 -15.09 -2.53 2.35
CA ALA A 204 -14.11 -3.54 2.76
C ALA A 204 -14.64 -4.39 3.92
N ASP A 205 -15.28 -3.78 4.93
CA ASP A 205 -15.91 -4.51 6.05
C ASP A 205 -17.03 -5.45 5.56
N GLY A 206 -17.92 -4.95 4.70
CA GLY A 206 -18.99 -5.77 4.13
C GLY A 206 -18.48 -6.93 3.26
N ALA A 207 -17.48 -6.67 2.42
CA ALA A 207 -16.89 -7.67 1.53
C ALA A 207 -16.10 -8.73 2.32
N ALA A 208 -15.34 -8.33 3.34
CA ALA A 208 -14.62 -9.25 4.22
C ALA A 208 -15.57 -10.18 4.99
N ARG A 209 -16.69 -9.65 5.50
CA ARG A 209 -17.73 -10.46 6.15
C ARG A 209 -18.39 -11.45 5.19
N HIS A 210 -18.70 -11.00 3.97
CA HIS A 210 -19.26 -11.88 2.95
C HIS A 210 -18.30 -13.00 2.57
N TRP A 211 -17.02 -12.68 2.36
CA TRP A 211 -15.98 -13.67 2.14
C TRP A 211 -15.90 -14.67 3.31
N ALA A 212 -15.91 -14.20 4.55
CA ALA A 212 -15.84 -15.07 5.73
C ALA A 212 -17.02 -16.05 5.78
N ASP A 213 -18.23 -15.59 5.47
CA ASP A 213 -19.43 -16.42 5.39
C ASP A 213 -19.29 -17.50 4.29
N LEU A 214 -18.79 -17.13 3.11
CA LEU A 214 -18.55 -18.06 2.01
C LEU A 214 -17.46 -19.09 2.36
N ALA A 215 -16.35 -18.64 2.94
CA ALA A 215 -15.24 -19.50 3.35
C ALA A 215 -15.70 -20.55 4.37
N GLN A 216 -16.53 -20.16 5.34
CA GLN A 216 -17.10 -21.09 6.33
C GLN A 216 -18.11 -22.06 5.72
N GLN A 217 -18.95 -21.61 4.79
CA GLN A 217 -19.88 -22.50 4.06
C GLN A 217 -19.10 -23.58 3.28
N ASN A 218 -18.07 -23.16 2.55
CA ASN A 218 -17.22 -24.08 1.79
C ASN A 218 -16.50 -25.11 2.69
N GLN A 219 -16.14 -24.75 3.92
CA GLN A 219 -15.56 -25.69 4.90
C GLN A 219 -16.58 -26.70 5.45
N GLN A 220 -17.87 -26.33 5.52
CA GLN A 220 -18.93 -27.20 6.00
C GLN A 220 -19.41 -28.20 4.94
N ASP A 221 -19.28 -27.84 3.66
CA ASP A 221 -19.68 -28.66 2.52
C ASP A 221 -18.60 -29.68 2.07
N GLN A 222 -17.43 -29.69 2.73
CA GLN A 222 -16.32 -30.64 2.52
C GLN A 222 -16.36 -31.81 3.51
#